data_AF-A0A2A5BNC4-F1
#
_entry.id   AF-A0A2A5BNC4-F1
#
_cell.length_a   1.000
_cell.length_b   1.000
_cell.length_c   1.000
_cell.angle_alpha   90.00
_cell.angle_beta   90.00
_cell.angle_gamma   90.00
#
_symmetry.space_group_name_H-M   'P 1'
#
loop_
_entity.id
_entity.type
_entity.pdbx_description
1 polymer ?
#
loop_
_entity_poly.entity_id
_entity_poly.type
_entity_poly.pdbx_seq_one_letter_code
_entity_poly.pdbx_strand_id
1 'polypeptide(L)'
;MVAQTLSLAEHIPLGLTAKERTQLLKLLINTIRQQNQSRIKKQVTPSGDRWTARRNKSSMAMMRKLRSNKHFKVRTSDTMAAAGYSGHTARIASIHHHGKRQQVGNRVIQYTSRPLIGVTSQDKNKLINITKQFVEDLDRA
;
A
#
# COMPACT_ATOMS: atom_id res chain seq x y z
N MET A 1 -2.41 10.14 8.74
CA MET A 1 -2.16 9.75 7.32
C MET A 1 -2.15 8.21 7.25
N VAL A 2 -2.58 7.58 6.16
CA VAL A 2 -2.39 6.11 5.95
C VAL A 2 -1.39 5.94 4.82
N ALA A 3 -0.18 5.53 5.17
CA ALA A 3 0.91 5.32 4.25
C ALA A 3 1.77 4.16 4.73
N GLN A 4 2.45 3.51 3.79
CA GLN A 4 3.47 2.53 4.04
C GLN A 4 4.78 3.06 3.49
N THR A 5 5.81 2.99 4.32
CA THR A 5 7.14 3.50 4.01
C THR A 5 8.11 2.32 3.97
N LEU A 6 8.88 2.25 2.90
CA LEU A 6 10.11 1.50 2.80
C LEU A 6 11.27 2.49 3.00
N SER A 7 12.01 2.35 4.10
CA SER A 7 13.25 3.09 4.33
C SER A 7 14.43 2.27 3.81
N LEU A 8 15.43 2.93 3.22
CA LEU A 8 16.59 2.25 2.66
C LEU A 8 17.58 1.75 3.69
N ALA A 9 17.62 2.41 4.85
CA ALA A 9 18.68 2.21 5.83
C ALA A 9 18.76 0.76 6.33
N GLU A 10 17.70 -0.02 6.18
CA GLU A 10 17.59 -1.33 6.81
C GLU A 10 17.65 -2.53 5.84
N HIS A 11 17.43 -2.36 4.53
CA HIS A 11 17.12 -3.50 3.64
C HIS A 11 17.69 -3.47 2.21
N ILE A 12 18.51 -2.48 1.83
CA ILE A 12 19.08 -2.39 0.48
C ILE A 12 20.59 -2.74 0.49
N PRO A 13 21.07 -3.57 -0.44
CA PRO A 13 22.48 -3.93 -0.56
C PRO A 13 23.40 -2.70 -0.66
N LEU A 14 24.54 -2.78 0.03
CA LEU A 14 25.61 -1.79 -0.09
C LEU A 14 26.20 -1.83 -1.51
N GLY A 15 26.58 -0.69 -2.05
CA GLY A 15 27.25 -0.59 -3.37
C GLY A 15 26.39 -0.04 -4.51
N LEU A 16 25.06 0.03 -4.37
CA LEU A 16 24.20 0.64 -5.39
C LEU A 16 24.41 2.16 -5.49
N THR A 17 24.50 2.68 -6.71
CA THR A 17 24.46 4.12 -7.00
C THR A 17 23.10 4.73 -6.64
N ALA A 18 23.01 6.06 -6.48
CA ALA A 18 21.74 6.72 -6.20
C ALA A 18 20.65 6.45 -7.25
N LYS A 19 21.07 6.29 -8.52
CA LYS A 19 20.17 5.96 -9.65
C LYS A 19 19.62 4.54 -9.51
N GLU A 20 20.47 3.55 -9.28
CA GLU A 20 20.07 2.15 -9.09
C GLU A 20 19.19 1.98 -7.85
N ARG A 21 19.55 2.65 -6.74
CA ARG A 21 18.71 2.69 -5.53
C ARG A 21 17.31 3.21 -5.83
N THR A 22 17.21 4.32 -6.55
CA THR A 22 15.92 4.90 -6.95
C THR A 22 15.12 3.93 -7.83
N GLN A 23 15.77 3.24 -8.77
CA GLN A 23 15.13 2.25 -9.64
C GLN A 23 14.60 1.05 -8.85
N LEU A 24 15.43 0.46 -8.00
CA LEU A 24 15.06 -0.66 -7.13
C LEU A 24 13.87 -0.28 -6.24
N LEU A 25 13.93 0.87 -5.58
CA LEU A 25 12.85 1.32 -4.71
C LEU A 25 11.54 1.55 -5.43
N LYS A 26 11.61 2.15 -6.62
CA LYS A 26 10.43 2.33 -7.46
C LYS A 26 9.83 0.97 -7.80
N LEU A 27 10.64 -0.05 -8.10
CA LEU A 27 10.15 -1.40 -8.35
C LEU A 27 9.50 -2.03 -7.09
N LEU A 28 10.17 -1.96 -5.95
CA LEU A 28 9.69 -2.50 -4.67
C LEU A 28 8.37 -1.86 -4.22
N ILE A 29 8.29 -0.53 -4.20
CA ILE A 29 7.10 0.16 -3.71
C ILE A 29 5.91 0.01 -4.68
N ASN A 30 6.16 -0.10 -5.99
CA ASN A 30 5.12 -0.43 -6.95
C ASN A 30 4.60 -1.84 -6.73
N THR A 31 5.47 -2.80 -6.39
CA THR A 31 5.07 -4.15 -6.03
C THR A 31 4.15 -4.16 -4.82
N ILE A 32 4.52 -3.45 -3.75
CA ILE A 32 3.66 -3.28 -2.56
C ILE A 32 2.32 -2.65 -2.92
N ARG A 33 2.33 -1.58 -3.73
CA ARG A 33 1.10 -0.90 -4.16
C ARG A 33 0.18 -1.89 -4.87
N GLN A 34 0.69 -2.66 -5.83
CA GLN A 34 -0.10 -3.64 -6.57
C GLN A 34 -0.71 -4.71 -5.67
N GLN A 35 0.05 -5.21 -4.70
CA GLN A 35 -0.45 -6.21 -3.75
C GLN A 35 -1.61 -5.65 -2.91
N ASN A 36 -1.44 -4.44 -2.36
CA ASN A 36 -2.51 -3.79 -1.61
C ASN A 36 -3.73 -3.45 -2.50
N GLN A 37 -3.53 -2.99 -3.74
CA GLN A 37 -4.63 -2.76 -4.69
C GLN A 37 -5.40 -4.05 -5.01
N SER A 38 -4.69 -5.17 -5.14
CA SER A 38 -5.27 -6.50 -5.34
C SER A 38 -6.12 -6.94 -4.13
N ARG A 39 -5.60 -6.78 -2.91
CA ARG A 39 -6.36 -7.08 -1.67
C ARG A 39 -7.61 -6.22 -1.54
N ILE A 40 -7.50 -4.91 -1.80
CA ILE A 40 -8.66 -4.01 -1.81
C ILE A 40 -9.67 -4.44 -2.87
N LYS A 41 -9.23 -4.84 -4.07
CA LYS A 41 -10.11 -5.36 -5.13
C LYS A 41 -10.85 -6.62 -4.68
N LYS A 42 -10.17 -7.52 -3.98
CA LYS A 42 -10.72 -8.77 -3.42
C LYS A 42 -11.53 -8.57 -2.13
N GLN A 43 -11.51 -7.36 -1.56
CA GLN A 43 -12.13 -7.02 -0.27
C GLN A 43 -11.66 -7.92 0.88
N VAL A 44 -10.34 -8.13 0.94
CA VAL A 44 -9.67 -8.86 2.01
C VAL A 44 -8.66 -7.97 2.72
N THR A 45 -8.39 -8.28 3.98
CA THR A 45 -7.33 -7.68 4.79
C THR A 45 -5.95 -8.16 4.31
N PRO A 46 -4.85 -7.54 4.77
CA PRO A 46 -3.51 -8.10 4.64
C PRO A 46 -3.36 -9.50 5.23
N SER A 47 -4.05 -9.83 6.33
CA SER A 47 -4.07 -11.18 6.90
C SER A 47 -4.80 -12.22 6.04
N GLY A 48 -5.59 -11.78 5.06
CA GLY A 48 -6.36 -12.65 4.15
C GLY A 48 -7.84 -12.75 4.49
N ASP A 49 -8.26 -12.24 5.64
CA ASP A 49 -9.65 -12.26 6.09
C ASP A 49 -10.55 -11.39 5.20
N ARG A 50 -11.76 -11.84 4.91
CA ARG A 50 -12.74 -11.03 4.19
C ARG A 50 -13.18 -9.86 5.05
N TRP A 51 -13.29 -8.67 4.45
CA TRP A 51 -13.89 -7.55 5.13
C TRP A 51 -15.37 -7.79 5.42
N THR A 52 -15.88 -7.22 6.52
CA THR A 52 -17.31 -7.25 6.85
C THR A 52 -18.16 -6.77 5.66
N ALA A 53 -19.21 -7.50 5.30
CA ALA A 53 -20.07 -7.09 4.19
C ALA A 53 -20.65 -5.68 4.42
N ARG A 54 -20.93 -4.95 3.33
CA ARG A 54 -21.60 -3.66 3.41
C ARG A 54 -23.05 -3.87 3.90
N ARG A 55 -23.50 -3.06 4.87
CA ARG A 55 -24.86 -3.16 5.45
C ARG A 55 -25.97 -3.08 4.39
N ASN A 56 -25.78 -2.25 3.36
CA ASN A 56 -26.69 -2.18 2.21
C ASN A 56 -26.06 -2.97 1.06
N LYS A 57 -26.78 -3.97 0.53
CA LYS A 57 -26.37 -4.82 -0.60
C LYS A 57 -26.28 -3.99 -1.89
N SER A 58 -25.20 -3.23 -2.03
CA SER A 58 -24.81 -2.60 -3.29
C SER A 58 -23.92 -3.56 -4.06
N SER A 59 -24.19 -3.72 -5.35
CA SER A 59 -23.36 -4.52 -6.26
C SER A 59 -21.93 -3.98 -6.43
N MET A 60 -21.70 -2.70 -6.08
CA MET A 60 -20.41 -2.07 -6.27
C MET A 60 -19.42 -2.40 -5.14
N ALA A 61 -18.27 -2.96 -5.54
CA ALA A 61 -17.15 -3.18 -4.63
C ALA A 61 -16.70 -1.89 -3.94
N MET A 62 -16.44 -1.97 -2.63
CA MET A 62 -16.02 -0.83 -1.84
C MET A 62 -14.57 -0.43 -2.16
N MET A 63 -14.21 0.82 -1.83
CA MET A 63 -12.86 1.37 -2.00
C MET A 63 -12.32 1.31 -3.45
N ARG A 64 -13.20 1.16 -4.45
CA ARG A 64 -12.83 1.14 -5.88
C ARG A 64 -12.04 2.38 -6.31
N LYS A 65 -12.41 3.56 -5.81
CA LYS A 65 -11.64 4.80 -6.04
C LYS A 65 -10.31 4.78 -5.29
N LEU A 66 -10.31 4.38 -4.01
CA LEU A 66 -9.09 4.34 -3.20
C LEU A 66 -8.03 3.37 -3.75
N ARG A 67 -8.41 2.29 -4.44
CA ARG A 67 -7.42 1.40 -5.07
C ARG A 67 -6.86 1.91 -6.40
N SER A 68 -7.33 3.02 -6.97
CA SER A 68 -6.79 3.48 -8.25
C SER A 68 -5.46 4.24 -8.07
N ASN A 69 -4.62 4.28 -9.11
CA ASN A 69 -3.37 5.06 -9.10
C ASN A 69 -3.61 6.57 -8.92
N LYS A 70 -4.82 7.06 -9.23
CA LYS A 70 -5.20 8.45 -8.98
C LYS A 70 -5.24 8.76 -7.48
N HIS A 71 -5.58 7.78 -6.63
CA HIS A 71 -5.74 7.98 -5.19
C HIS A 71 -4.63 7.31 -4.37
N PHE A 72 -4.17 6.12 -4.75
CA PHE A 72 -3.07 5.40 -4.09
C PHE A 72 -1.74 5.80 -4.72
N LYS A 73 -1.11 6.80 -4.11
CA LYS A 73 0.11 7.44 -4.61
C LYS A 73 1.36 6.69 -4.17
N VAL A 74 2.37 6.76 -5.01
CA VAL A 74 3.74 6.34 -4.72
C VAL A 74 4.62 7.58 -4.74
N ARG A 75 5.56 7.65 -3.80
CA ARG A 75 6.65 8.62 -3.74
C ARG A 75 7.96 7.85 -3.57
N THR A 76 9.01 8.27 -4.25
CA THR A 76 10.30 7.61 -4.26
C THR A 76 11.41 8.65 -4.33
N SER A 77 12.46 8.45 -3.56
CA SER A 77 13.78 9.07 -3.70
C SER A 77 14.83 7.96 -3.81
N ASP A 78 16.10 8.32 -3.76
CA ASP A 78 17.24 7.40 -3.68
C ASP A 78 17.42 6.78 -2.28
N THR A 79 16.69 7.28 -1.28
CA THR A 79 16.86 7.01 0.17
C THR A 79 15.55 6.66 0.88
N MET A 80 14.40 6.80 0.21
CA MET A 80 13.10 6.38 0.73
C MET A 80 12.12 6.03 -0.39
N ALA A 81 11.17 5.15 -0.11
CA ALA A 81 9.97 5.00 -0.91
C ALA A 81 8.73 4.86 -0.04
N ALA A 82 7.61 5.42 -0.48
CA ALA A 82 6.36 5.33 0.24
C ALA A 82 5.18 5.16 -0.72
N ALA A 83 4.19 4.36 -0.30
CA ALA A 83 2.90 4.23 -0.96
C ALA A 83 1.80 4.59 0.04
N GLY A 84 0.86 5.42 -0.36
CA GLY A 84 -0.24 5.76 0.51
C GLY A 84 -1.21 6.77 -0.06
N TYR A 85 -1.95 7.39 0.86
CA TYR A 85 -2.96 8.38 0.56
C TYR A 85 -2.54 9.75 1.09
N SER A 86 -2.95 10.82 0.39
CA SER A 86 -2.74 12.20 0.83
C SER A 86 -4.05 13.01 0.87
N GLY A 87 -4.03 14.13 1.60
CA GLY A 87 -5.15 15.08 1.69
C GLY A 87 -6.48 14.43 2.10
N HIS A 88 -7.56 14.84 1.44
CA HIS A 88 -8.91 14.32 1.70
C HIS A 88 -9.01 12.80 1.52
N THR A 89 -8.30 12.24 0.54
CA THR A 89 -8.26 10.79 0.30
C THR A 89 -7.65 10.06 1.51
N ALA A 90 -6.60 10.61 2.12
CA ALA A 90 -5.98 10.04 3.32
C ALA A 90 -6.91 10.03 4.53
N ARG A 91 -7.72 11.10 4.69
CA ARG A 91 -8.71 11.18 5.75
C ARG A 91 -9.74 10.06 5.62
N ILE A 92 -10.33 9.90 4.43
CA ILE A 92 -11.29 8.81 4.15
C ILE A 92 -10.63 7.45 4.39
N ALA A 93 -9.43 7.24 3.83
CA ALA A 93 -8.70 5.99 4.00
C ALA A 93 -8.43 5.68 5.48
N SER A 94 -8.06 6.67 6.30
CA SER A 94 -7.82 6.49 7.74
C SER A 94 -9.08 6.10 8.50
N ILE A 95 -10.22 6.71 8.16
CA ILE A 95 -11.51 6.37 8.79
C ILE A 95 -11.84 4.91 8.56
N HIS A 96 -11.74 4.44 7.32
CA HIS A 96 -12.04 3.05 7.01
C HIS A 96 -10.96 2.08 7.49
N HIS A 97 -9.68 2.44 7.37
CA HIS A 97 -8.57 1.59 7.79
C HIS A 97 -8.67 1.27 9.29
N HIS A 98 -8.87 2.28 10.13
CA HIS A 98 -8.93 2.08 11.59
C HIS A 98 -10.36 1.94 12.13
N GLY A 99 -11.40 2.01 11.29
CA GLY A 99 -12.78 1.98 11.75
C GLY A 99 -13.12 3.15 12.66
N LYS A 100 -12.80 4.38 12.26
CA LYS A 100 -13.06 5.58 13.08
C LYS A 100 -14.52 6.00 13.01
N ARG A 101 -14.96 6.81 13.98
CA ARG A 101 -16.23 7.55 13.89
C ARG A 101 -16.10 8.72 12.91
N GLN A 102 -17.16 8.99 12.16
CA GLN A 102 -17.26 10.20 11.33
C GLN A 102 -18.68 10.76 11.40
N GLN A 103 -18.78 12.08 11.51
CA GLN A 103 -20.02 12.80 11.31
C GLN A 103 -20.33 12.94 9.81
N VAL A 104 -21.56 12.64 9.43
CA VAL A 104 -22.09 12.74 8.06
C VAL A 104 -23.46 13.39 8.16
N GLY A 105 -23.53 14.69 7.85
CA GLY A 105 -24.73 15.50 8.09
C GLY A 105 -25.06 15.55 9.59
N ASN A 106 -26.30 15.21 9.94
CA ASN A 106 -26.79 15.15 11.32
C ASN A 106 -26.56 13.80 12.01
N ARG A 107 -25.86 12.85 11.37
CA ARG A 107 -25.63 11.50 11.91
C ARG A 107 -24.16 11.26 12.20
N VAL A 108 -23.88 10.50 13.26
CA VAL A 108 -22.54 9.98 13.56
C VAL A 108 -22.51 8.50 13.20
N ILE A 109 -21.57 8.12 12.34
CA ILE A 109 -21.42 6.74 11.86
C ILE A 109 -20.13 6.15 12.44
N GLN A 110 -20.26 5.01 13.11
CA GLN A 110 -19.13 4.14 13.47
C GLN A 110 -18.83 3.21 12.30
N TYR A 111 -17.63 3.31 11.73
CA TYR A 111 -17.20 2.43 10.64
C TYR A 111 -16.53 1.17 11.19
N THR A 112 -16.70 0.04 10.49
CA THR A 112 -15.89 -1.15 10.76
C THR A 112 -14.49 -0.97 10.19
N SER A 113 -13.47 -1.50 10.89
CA SER A 113 -12.08 -1.47 10.41
C SER A 113 -11.93 -2.33 9.15
N ARG A 114 -11.25 -1.77 8.16
CA ARG A 114 -10.95 -2.38 6.86
C ARG A 114 -9.52 -2.01 6.50
N PRO A 115 -8.51 -2.72 7.06
CA PRO A 115 -7.11 -2.43 6.80
C PRO A 115 -6.84 -2.43 5.28
N LEU A 116 -6.52 -1.24 4.74
CA LEU A 116 -6.35 -1.00 3.30
C LEU A 116 -4.92 -1.24 2.82
N ILE A 117 -3.95 -1.01 3.71
CA ILE A 117 -2.53 -1.06 3.42
C ILE A 117 -1.88 -1.98 4.45
N GLY A 118 -1.02 -2.87 3.99
CA GLY A 118 -0.17 -3.71 4.83
C GLY A 118 0.88 -4.44 3.99
N VAL A 119 1.94 -4.89 4.67
CA VAL A 119 2.96 -5.78 4.10
C VAL A 119 2.91 -7.08 4.88
N THR A 120 2.61 -8.14 4.15
CA THR A 120 2.57 -9.51 4.67
C THR A 120 3.94 -10.15 4.59
N SER A 121 4.15 -11.29 5.25
CA SER A 121 5.38 -12.08 5.10
C SER A 121 5.61 -12.52 3.65
N GLN A 122 4.53 -12.82 2.91
CA GLN A 122 4.59 -13.13 1.48
C GLN A 122 5.06 -11.92 0.65
N ASP A 123 4.61 -10.72 0.98
CA ASP A 123 5.10 -9.49 0.34
C ASP A 123 6.60 -9.33 0.63
N LYS A 124 7.04 -9.49 1.88
CA LYS A 124 8.45 -9.39 2.26
C LYS A 124 9.33 -10.35 1.45
N ASN A 125 8.94 -11.62 1.37
CA ASN A 125 9.67 -12.62 0.57
C ASN A 125 9.76 -12.22 -0.90
N LYS A 126 8.65 -11.70 -1.46
CA LYS A 126 8.64 -11.21 -2.84
C LYS A 126 9.57 -10.02 -3.04
N LEU A 127 9.62 -9.09 -2.09
CA LEU A 127 10.53 -7.94 -2.15
C LEU A 127 11.99 -8.36 -2.06
N ILE A 128 12.32 -9.31 -1.18
CA ILE A 128 13.68 -9.88 -1.07
C ILE A 128 14.10 -10.51 -2.41
N ASN A 129 13.23 -11.30 -3.03
CA ASN A 129 13.53 -11.93 -4.32
C ASN A 129 13.74 -10.90 -5.44
N ILE A 130 12.93 -9.84 -5.47
CA ILE A 130 13.10 -8.73 -6.41
C ILE A 130 14.45 -8.04 -6.21
N THR A 131 14.82 -7.76 -4.95
CA THR A 131 16.11 -7.13 -4.64
C THR A 131 17.28 -8.00 -5.07
N LYS A 132 17.23 -9.31 -4.81
CA LYS A 132 18.27 -10.26 -5.24
C LYS A 132 18.42 -10.27 -6.76
N GLN A 133 17.31 -10.44 -7.48
CA GLN A 133 17.32 -10.45 -8.94
C GLN A 133 17.87 -9.13 -9.51
N PHE A 134 17.47 -8.00 -8.95
CA PHE A 134 17.94 -6.69 -9.40
C PHE A 134 19.46 -6.53 -9.29
N VAL A 135 20.08 -7.02 -8.20
CA VAL A 135 21.54 -6.99 -8.04
C VAL A 135 22.22 -7.95 -9.00
N GLU A 136 21.72 -9.18 -9.12
CA GLU A 136 22.27 -10.16 -10.07
C GLU A 136 22.23 -9.67 -11.52
N ASP A 137 21.20 -8.90 -11.89
CA ASP A 137 21.07 -8.32 -13.23
C ASP A 137 22.06 -7.18 -13.46
N LEU A 138 22.43 -6.43 -12.41
CA LEU A 138 23.46 -5.38 -12.49
C LEU A 138 24.86 -5.97 -12.62
N ASP A 139 25.16 -7.05 -11.89
CA ASP A 139 26.49 -7.69 -11.94
C ASP A 139 26.78 -8.36 -13.29
N ARG A 140 25.74 -8.66 -14.09
CA ARG A 140 25.86 -9.26 -15.42
C ARG A 140 25.95 -8.24 -16.56
N ALA A 141 25.72 -6.96 -16.28
CA ALA A 141 25.69 -5.87 -17.26
C ALA A 141 27.07 -5.22 -17.43
#